data_AF-A0A8H4PBU5-F1
#
_entry.id   AF-A0A8H4PBU5-F1
#
_cell.length_a   1.000
_cell.length_b   1.000
_cell.length_c   1.000
_cell.angle_alpha   90.00
_cell.angle_beta   90.00
_cell.angle_gamma   90.00
#
_symmetry.space_group_name_H-M   'P 1'
#
loop_
_entity.id
_entity.type
_entity.pdbx_description
1 polymer ?
#
loop_
_entity_poly.entity_id
_entity_poly.type
_entity_poly.pdbx_seq_one_letter_code
_entity_poly.pdbx_strand_id
1 'polypeptide(L)'
;MNQFKDFAIDPLEWSTVYLSGISATIIWTALNYTWWTRYVARLLSSPGPAKARKLGYPNLLVHTAVSVAEVVIYYAKLWHLGRDPEPTMLDLVLCIVQSWTSLRLTSQSHRPPKRNLELTRANFHCMAFQRVLACGLGLYLGSPAWHKANLKLLDAFFWSRIIIFYSKTYFAGFQSFPNRYAAGMIGAHLLGMYAGDYPYGNAIYIGLMAVLLGFDGWAQHYDKYV
;
A
#
# COMPACT_ATOMS: atom_id res chain seq x y z
N MET A 1 31.82 38.98 2.48
CA MET A 1 31.02 37.78 2.11
C MET A 1 31.32 36.67 3.13
N ASN A 2 30.67 36.70 4.30
CA ASN A 2 30.86 35.74 5.40
C ASN A 2 29.50 35.54 6.10
N GLN A 3 28.52 34.94 5.41
CA GLN A 3 27.15 34.73 5.95
C GLN A 3 26.72 33.25 6.03
N PHE A 4 27.65 32.30 5.96
CA PHE A 4 27.33 30.86 6.02
C PHE A 4 27.96 30.11 7.20
N LYS A 5 28.45 30.80 8.24
CA LYS A 5 29.07 30.14 9.41
C LYS A 5 28.12 29.91 10.60
N ASP A 6 26.88 30.43 10.56
CA ASP A 6 25.99 30.45 11.74
C ASP A 6 24.83 29.45 11.69
N PHE A 7 24.82 28.48 10.77
CA PHE A 7 23.82 27.39 10.72
C PHE A 7 24.37 26.06 11.23
N ALA A 8 25.25 26.08 12.23
CA ALA A 8 25.53 24.89 13.04
C ALA A 8 24.35 24.68 14.00
N ILE A 9 23.24 24.14 13.49
CA ILE A 9 22.12 23.68 14.31
C ILE A 9 22.64 22.54 15.20
N ASP A 10 22.40 22.66 16.51
CA ASP A 10 22.91 21.74 17.53
C ASP A 10 22.47 20.28 17.21
N PRO A 11 23.38 19.29 17.22
CA PRO A 11 23.04 17.88 17.06
C PRO A 11 21.92 17.38 17.99
N LEU A 12 21.78 17.98 19.18
CA LEU A 12 20.69 17.68 20.12
C LEU A 12 19.32 18.14 19.61
N GLU A 13 19.26 19.27 18.92
CA GLU A 13 18.04 19.83 18.31
C GLU A 13 17.57 18.96 17.12
N TRP A 14 18.50 18.46 16.32
CA TRP A 14 18.20 17.46 15.28
C TRP A 14 17.66 16.16 15.87
N SER A 15 18.25 15.66 16.95
CA SER A 15 17.78 14.43 17.59
C SER A 15 16.37 14.57 18.15
N THR A 16 16.02 15.73 18.74
CA THR A 16 14.69 15.96 19.32
C THR A 16 13.62 16.18 18.25
N VAL A 17 13.90 16.94 17.20
CA VAL A 17 12.97 17.10 16.06
C VAL A 17 12.77 15.77 15.34
N TYR A 18 13.82 15.00 15.09
CA TYR A 18 13.73 13.71 14.42
C TYR A 18 12.99 12.65 15.26
N LEU A 19 13.27 12.58 16.57
CA LEU A 19 12.54 11.71 17.50
C LEU A 19 11.06 12.11 17.64
N SER A 20 10.74 13.41 17.57
CA SER A 20 9.36 13.88 17.54
C SER A 20 8.62 13.43 16.27
N GLY A 21 9.32 13.42 15.12
CA GLY A 21 8.79 12.93 13.84
C GLY A 21 8.60 11.42 13.81
N ILE A 22 9.53 10.65 14.38
CA ILE A 22 9.41 9.19 14.51
C ILE A 22 8.25 8.83 15.43
N SER A 23 8.16 9.47 16.59
CA SER A 23 7.08 9.24 17.56
C SER A 23 5.71 9.56 16.95
N ALA A 24 5.58 10.69 16.24
CA ALA A 24 4.36 11.04 15.53
C ALA A 24 4.00 10.01 14.44
N THR A 25 4.98 9.51 13.69
CA THR A 25 4.77 8.50 12.64
C THR A 25 4.30 7.16 13.24
N ILE A 26 4.90 6.74 14.35
CA ILE A 26 4.54 5.51 15.06
C ILE A 26 3.13 5.62 15.63
N ILE A 27 2.81 6.73 16.30
CA ILE A 27 1.48 6.97 16.86
C ILE A 27 0.43 7.00 15.75
N TRP A 28 0.67 7.75 14.67
CA TRP A 28 -0.21 7.82 13.51
C TRP A 28 -0.48 6.43 12.91
N THR A 29 0.58 5.63 12.74
CA THR A 29 0.47 4.27 12.22
C THR A 29 -0.32 3.39 13.19
N ALA A 30 0.01 3.42 14.48
CA ALA A 30 -0.69 2.64 15.50
C ALA A 30 -2.20 2.95 15.52
N LEU A 31 -2.58 4.23 15.43
CA LEU A 31 -3.98 4.64 15.37
C LEU A 31 -4.68 4.11 14.11
N ASN A 32 -4.05 4.25 12.94
CA ASN A 32 -4.62 3.79 11.66
C ASN A 32 -4.78 2.27 11.61
N TYR A 33 -3.77 1.52 12.05
CA TYR A 33 -3.81 0.07 12.08
C TYR A 33 -4.74 -0.46 13.19
N THR A 34 -4.94 0.28 14.29
CA THR A 34 -5.96 -0.06 15.30
C THR A 34 -7.37 0.11 14.74
N TRP A 35 -7.63 1.19 14.00
CA TRP A 35 -8.92 1.39 13.33
C TRP A 35 -9.16 0.29 12.27
N TRP A 36 -8.14 -0.03 11.48
CA TRP A 36 -8.20 -1.05 10.44
C TRP A 36 -8.36 -2.47 10.99
N THR A 37 -7.64 -2.83 12.05
CA THR A 37 -7.76 -4.17 12.68
C THR A 37 -9.17 -4.40 13.22
N ARG A 38 -9.84 -3.38 13.78
CA ARG A 38 -11.26 -3.46 14.16
C ARG A 38 -12.16 -3.77 12.96
N TYR A 39 -11.91 -3.14 11.82
CA TYR A 39 -12.63 -3.41 10.58
C TYR A 39 -12.39 -4.84 10.08
N VAL A 40 -11.14 -5.28 10.04
CA VAL A 40 -10.78 -6.65 9.64
C VAL A 40 -11.37 -7.68 10.59
N ALA A 41 -11.30 -7.46 11.90
CA ALA A 41 -11.89 -8.35 12.89
C ALA A 41 -13.40 -8.54 12.66
N ARG A 42 -14.13 -7.46 12.32
CA ARG A 42 -15.56 -7.55 11.93
C ARG A 42 -15.77 -8.33 10.62
N LEU A 43 -14.86 -8.18 9.66
CA LEU A 43 -14.92 -8.89 8.39
C LEU A 43 -14.65 -10.40 8.56
N LEU A 44 -13.74 -10.76 9.46
CA LEU A 44 -13.40 -12.15 9.79
C LEU A 44 -14.43 -12.80 10.71
N SER A 45 -15.04 -12.04 11.63
CA SER A 45 -16.06 -12.56 12.56
C SER A 45 -17.44 -12.71 11.93
N SER A 46 -17.71 -12.06 10.79
CA SER A 46 -18.93 -12.26 10.03
C SER A 46 -18.63 -13.08 8.77
N PRO A 47 -19.08 -14.35 8.68
CA PRO A 47 -18.88 -15.14 7.46
C PRO A 47 -19.66 -14.56 6.26
N GLY A 48 -20.70 -13.74 6.50
CA GLY A 48 -21.56 -13.17 5.45
C GLY A 48 -20.82 -12.41 4.34
N PRO A 49 -19.99 -11.39 4.62
CA PRO A 49 -19.30 -10.60 3.59
C PRO A 49 -18.22 -11.38 2.82
N ALA A 50 -17.46 -12.26 3.48
CA ALA A 50 -16.44 -13.08 2.82
C ALA A 50 -17.08 -14.18 1.94
N LYS A 51 -18.12 -14.84 2.46
CA LYS A 51 -18.89 -15.88 1.74
C LYS A 51 -19.72 -15.27 0.60
N ALA A 52 -20.25 -14.06 0.75
CA ALA A 52 -20.93 -13.31 -0.32
C ALA A 52 -19.97 -12.90 -1.45
N ARG A 53 -18.70 -12.63 -1.14
CA ARG A 53 -17.68 -12.26 -2.13
C ARG A 53 -16.90 -13.44 -2.71
N LYS A 54 -17.10 -14.67 -2.22
CA LYS A 54 -16.38 -15.89 -2.64
C LYS A 54 -14.85 -15.73 -2.70
N LEU A 55 -14.28 -14.86 -1.86
CA LEU A 55 -12.84 -14.69 -1.77
C LEU A 55 -12.25 -15.93 -1.08
N GLY A 56 -11.08 -16.40 -1.51
CA GLY A 56 -10.38 -17.47 -0.81
C GLY A 56 -10.00 -17.00 0.60
N TYR A 57 -10.83 -17.34 1.59
CA TYR A 57 -10.66 -16.92 2.99
C TYR A 57 -9.23 -17.17 3.52
N PRO A 58 -8.57 -18.31 3.22
CA PRO A 58 -7.16 -18.51 3.60
C PRO A 58 -6.21 -17.48 3.00
N ASN A 59 -6.36 -17.14 1.71
CA ASN A 59 -5.49 -16.14 1.07
C ASN A 59 -5.69 -14.75 1.67
N LEU A 60 -6.93 -14.38 1.99
CA LEU A 60 -7.22 -13.10 2.63
C LEU A 60 -6.61 -13.02 4.03
N LEU A 61 -6.67 -14.12 4.79
CA LEU A 61 -6.05 -14.22 6.11
C LEU A 61 -4.53 -14.06 6.01
N VAL A 62 -3.86 -14.81 5.12
CA VAL A 62 -2.40 -14.73 4.91
C VAL A 62 -2.01 -13.33 4.46
N HIS A 63 -2.70 -12.78 3.46
CA HIS A 63 -2.45 -11.44 2.94
C HIS A 63 -2.51 -10.36 4.03
N THR A 64 -3.51 -10.45 4.90
CA THR A 64 -3.71 -9.56 6.04
C THR A 64 -2.63 -9.75 7.09
N ALA A 65 -2.37 -11.00 7.50
CA ALA A 65 -1.41 -11.31 8.56
C ALA A 65 0.01 -10.92 8.18
N VAL A 66 0.43 -11.19 6.94
CA VAL A 66 1.76 -10.82 6.43
C VAL A 66 1.90 -9.30 6.34
N SER A 67 0.87 -8.58 5.86
CA SER A 67 0.88 -7.11 5.83
C SER A 67 1.05 -6.51 7.23
N VAL A 68 0.36 -7.05 8.24
CA VAL A 68 0.50 -6.61 9.64
C VAL A 68 1.90 -6.92 10.17
N ALA A 69 2.41 -8.13 9.89
CA ALA A 69 3.74 -8.53 10.33
C ALA A 69 4.83 -7.62 9.77
N GLU A 70 4.81 -7.29 8.47
CA GLU A 70 5.75 -6.34 7.86
C GLU A 70 5.77 -5.00 8.59
N VAL A 71 4.58 -4.43 8.84
CA VAL A 71 4.43 -3.12 9.51
C VAL A 71 4.96 -3.18 10.93
N VAL A 72 4.57 -4.20 11.70
CA VAL A 72 5.03 -4.37 13.09
C VAL A 72 6.55 -4.52 13.14
N ILE A 73 7.14 -5.35 12.27
CA ILE A 73 8.59 -5.55 12.20
C ILE A 73 9.30 -4.25 11.84
N TYR A 74 8.83 -3.52 10.83
CA TYR A 74 9.42 -2.25 10.42
C TYR A 74 9.40 -1.23 11.56
N TYR A 75 8.24 -1.02 12.19
CA TYR A 75 8.11 0.00 13.24
C TYR A 75 8.77 -0.40 14.56
N ALA A 76 8.88 -1.70 14.86
CA ALA A 76 9.69 -2.18 15.98
C ALA A 76 11.18 -1.88 15.75
N LYS A 77 11.69 -2.12 14.53
CA LYS A 77 13.07 -1.76 14.15
C LYS A 77 13.27 -0.24 14.18
N LEU A 78 12.34 0.55 13.63
CA LEU A 78 12.40 2.01 13.65
C LEU A 78 12.45 2.55 15.09
N TRP A 79 11.58 2.03 15.97
CA TRP A 79 11.56 2.40 17.39
C TRP A 79 12.89 2.07 18.07
N HIS A 80 13.42 0.87 17.84
CA HIS A 80 14.67 0.44 18.47
C HIS A 80 15.90 1.19 17.97
N LEU A 81 15.97 1.47 16.66
CA LEU A 81 17.13 2.09 16.02
C LEU A 81 17.11 3.63 16.06
N GLY A 82 15.93 4.23 16.25
CA GLY A 82 15.75 5.69 16.18
C GLY A 82 15.97 6.27 14.79
N ARG A 83 15.99 5.44 13.74
CA ARG A 83 16.15 5.82 12.33
C ARG A 83 15.52 4.76 11.41
N ASP A 84 15.24 5.13 10.16
CA ASP A 84 14.66 4.21 9.19
C ASP A 84 15.53 2.95 9.02
N PRO A 85 14.96 1.74 9.20
CA PRO A 85 15.70 0.50 9.14
C PRO A 85 15.97 0.09 7.69
N GLU A 86 17.14 -0.52 7.46
CA GLU A 86 17.42 -1.25 6.22
C GLU A 86 16.57 -2.52 6.14
N PRO A 87 16.19 -2.96 4.92
CA PRO A 87 15.42 -4.17 4.75
C PRO A 87 16.29 -5.41 4.99
N THR A 88 15.68 -6.49 5.43
CA THR A 88 16.30 -7.81 5.58
C THR A 88 15.66 -8.83 4.63
N MET A 89 16.28 -10.00 4.47
CA MET A 89 15.71 -11.08 3.65
C MET A 89 14.32 -11.50 4.12
N LEU A 90 14.05 -11.40 5.44
CA LEU A 90 12.72 -11.62 5.99
C LEU A 90 11.70 -10.62 5.42
N ASP A 91 12.05 -9.33 5.36
CA ASP A 91 11.17 -8.28 4.85
C ASP A 91 10.82 -8.55 3.36
N LEU A 92 11.78 -9.03 2.55
CA LEU A 92 11.53 -9.43 1.16
C LEU A 92 10.64 -10.66 1.02
N VAL A 93 10.87 -11.69 1.82
CA VAL A 93 10.01 -12.89 1.81
C VAL A 93 8.57 -12.50 2.15
N LEU A 94 8.37 -11.69 3.19
CA LEU A 94 7.05 -11.18 3.56
C LEU A 94 6.44 -10.35 2.41
N CYS A 95 7.21 -9.43 1.81
CA CYS A 95 6.78 -8.61 0.69
C CYS A 95 6.34 -9.46 -0.52
N ILE A 96 7.09 -10.51 -0.87
CA ILE A 96 6.75 -11.44 -1.96
C ILE A 96 5.48 -12.22 -1.62
N VAL A 97 5.34 -12.75 -0.41
CA VAL A 97 4.14 -13.50 0.02
C VAL A 97 2.91 -12.58 0.01
N GLN A 98 3.05 -11.35 0.49
CA GLN A 98 1.98 -10.36 0.48
C GLN A 98 1.56 -10.00 -0.95
N SER A 99 2.54 -9.76 -1.83
CA SER A 99 2.32 -9.43 -3.24
C SER A 99 1.66 -10.60 -3.98
N TRP A 100 2.15 -11.82 -3.78
CA TRP A 100 1.59 -13.05 -4.34
C TRP A 100 0.13 -13.25 -3.91
N THR A 101 -0.14 -13.14 -2.61
CA THR A 101 -1.52 -13.28 -2.11
C THR A 101 -2.44 -12.17 -2.63
N SER A 102 -1.92 -10.96 -2.86
CA SER A 102 -2.66 -9.87 -3.51
C SER A 102 -3.06 -10.25 -4.94
N LEU A 103 -2.09 -10.72 -5.75
CA LEU A 103 -2.34 -11.20 -7.12
C LEU A 103 -3.33 -12.37 -7.15
N ARG A 104 -3.28 -13.27 -6.15
CA ARG A 104 -4.22 -14.39 -6.05
C ARG A 104 -5.64 -13.93 -5.69
N LEU A 105 -5.77 -12.93 -4.82
CA LEU A 105 -7.07 -12.36 -4.45
C LEU A 105 -7.70 -11.60 -5.61
N THR A 106 -6.91 -10.88 -6.41
CA THR A 106 -7.39 -10.18 -7.59
C THR A 106 -7.81 -11.15 -8.69
N SER A 107 -7.05 -12.22 -8.90
CA SER A 107 -7.42 -13.26 -9.87
C SER A 107 -8.73 -13.98 -9.51
N GLN A 108 -9.14 -13.98 -8.24
CA GLN A 108 -10.39 -14.59 -7.77
C GLN A 108 -11.59 -13.62 -7.84
N SER A 109 -11.35 -12.31 -7.98
CA SER A 109 -12.35 -11.26 -7.93
C SER A 109 -13.00 -11.01 -9.31
N HIS A 110 -14.16 -11.64 -9.58
CA HIS A 110 -14.82 -11.62 -10.90
C HIS A 110 -16.19 -10.88 -10.97
N ARG A 111 -16.57 -10.05 -9.98
CA ARG A 111 -17.99 -9.65 -9.80
C ARG A 111 -18.43 -8.17 -10.02
N PRO A 112 -17.59 -7.12 -10.07
CA PRO A 112 -18.05 -5.79 -10.52
C PRO A 112 -18.21 -5.69 -12.05
N PRO A 113 -18.77 -4.60 -12.62
CA PRO A 113 -18.75 -4.37 -14.07
C PRO A 113 -17.32 -4.35 -14.66
N LYS A 114 -17.11 -5.04 -15.80
CA LYS A 114 -15.81 -5.41 -16.41
C LYS A 114 -14.78 -4.27 -16.51
N ARG A 115 -15.18 -3.09 -16.96
CA ARG A 115 -14.24 -1.97 -17.19
C ARG A 115 -13.60 -1.42 -15.89
N ASN A 116 -14.35 -1.37 -14.79
CA ASN A 116 -13.81 -0.95 -13.49
C ASN A 116 -12.96 -2.06 -12.85
N LEU A 117 -13.19 -3.31 -13.25
CA LEU A 117 -12.44 -4.49 -12.81
C LEU A 117 -11.02 -4.50 -13.39
N GLU A 118 -10.85 -4.20 -14.67
CA GLU A 118 -9.55 -4.19 -15.35
C GLU A 118 -8.62 -3.14 -14.77
N LEU A 119 -9.07 -1.88 -14.69
CA LEU A 119 -8.26 -0.79 -14.14
C LEU A 119 -7.88 -1.05 -12.68
N THR A 120 -8.82 -1.55 -11.88
CA THR A 120 -8.55 -1.85 -10.47
C THR A 120 -7.59 -3.04 -10.33
N ARG A 121 -7.71 -4.06 -11.18
CA ARG A 121 -6.82 -5.23 -11.21
C ARG A 121 -5.41 -4.85 -11.65
N ALA A 122 -5.28 -4.10 -12.74
CA ALA A 122 -4.01 -3.56 -13.20
C ALA A 122 -3.35 -2.74 -12.08
N ASN A 123 -4.11 -1.91 -11.35
CA ASN A 123 -3.60 -1.18 -10.19
C ASN A 123 -3.07 -2.09 -9.07
N PHE A 124 -3.78 -3.17 -8.73
CA PHE A 124 -3.26 -4.14 -7.75
C PHE A 124 -1.99 -4.84 -8.23
N HIS A 125 -1.90 -5.16 -9.53
CA HIS A 125 -0.69 -5.74 -10.11
C HIS A 125 0.47 -4.73 -10.07
N CYS A 126 0.24 -3.47 -10.45
CA CYS A 126 1.23 -2.39 -10.31
C CYS A 126 1.75 -2.32 -8.87
N MET A 127 0.85 -2.31 -7.89
CA MET A 127 1.23 -2.21 -6.48
C MET A 127 2.06 -3.42 -6.04
N ALA A 128 1.67 -4.63 -6.42
CA ALA A 128 2.44 -5.84 -6.13
C ALA A 128 3.86 -5.77 -6.73
N PHE A 129 3.99 -5.35 -7.99
CA PHE A 129 5.28 -5.17 -8.64
C PHE A 129 6.13 -4.07 -7.99
N GLN A 130 5.53 -2.90 -7.69
CA GLN A 130 6.24 -1.80 -7.04
C GLN A 130 6.72 -2.18 -5.64
N ARG A 131 5.92 -2.95 -4.88
CA ARG A 131 6.36 -3.45 -3.56
C ARG A 131 7.58 -4.36 -3.67
N VAL A 132 7.53 -5.37 -4.53
CA VAL A 132 8.66 -6.29 -4.74
C VAL A 132 9.89 -5.56 -5.27
N LEU A 133 9.71 -4.63 -6.22
CA LEU A 133 10.78 -3.79 -6.74
C LEU A 133 11.41 -2.93 -5.64
N ALA A 134 10.61 -2.22 -4.85
CA ALA A 134 11.11 -1.37 -3.78
C ALA A 134 11.82 -2.16 -2.68
N CYS A 135 11.26 -3.30 -2.26
CA CYS A 135 11.91 -4.15 -1.26
C CYS A 135 13.21 -4.77 -1.80
N GLY A 136 13.20 -5.25 -3.04
CA GLY A 136 14.38 -5.81 -3.71
C GLY A 136 15.49 -4.79 -3.91
N LEU A 137 15.17 -3.58 -4.38
CA LEU A 137 16.14 -2.48 -4.50
C LEU A 137 16.62 -2.00 -3.13
N GLY A 138 15.75 -1.93 -2.14
CA GLY A 138 16.14 -1.62 -0.77
C GLY A 138 17.16 -2.60 -0.23
N LEU A 139 16.99 -3.90 -0.50
CA LEU A 139 17.97 -4.93 -0.10
C LEU A 139 19.26 -4.84 -0.88
N TYR A 140 19.17 -4.73 -2.20
CA TYR A 140 20.32 -4.69 -3.09
C TYR A 140 21.21 -3.47 -2.82
N LEU A 141 20.58 -2.31 -2.56
CA LEU A 141 21.27 -1.04 -2.33
C LEU A 141 21.54 -0.75 -0.85
N GLY A 142 21.05 -1.57 0.08
CA GLY A 142 21.06 -1.26 1.51
C GLY A 142 20.36 0.07 1.84
N SER A 143 19.25 0.37 1.16
CA SER A 143 18.61 1.69 1.21
C SER A 143 17.35 1.70 2.08
N PRO A 144 17.36 2.41 3.23
CA PRO A 144 16.18 2.60 4.06
C PRO A 144 15.05 3.33 3.33
N ALA A 145 15.36 4.23 2.40
CA ALA A 145 14.37 4.98 1.64
C ALA A 145 13.49 4.05 0.77
N TRP A 146 14.12 3.11 0.07
CA TRP A 146 13.39 2.10 -0.71
C TRP A 146 12.59 1.13 0.18
N HIS A 147 13.10 0.82 1.37
CA HIS A 147 12.37 0.02 2.35
C HIS A 147 11.12 0.74 2.88
N LYS A 148 11.27 2.01 3.29
CA LYS A 148 10.16 2.89 3.68
C LYS A 148 9.12 2.99 2.57
N ALA A 149 9.56 3.17 1.32
CA ALA A 149 8.68 3.24 0.14
C ALA A 149 7.84 1.96 -0.03
N ASN A 150 8.45 0.77 0.10
CA ASN A 150 7.72 -0.50 0.12
C ASN A 150 6.68 -0.54 1.26
N LEU A 151 7.07 -0.21 2.48
CA LEU A 151 6.17 -0.28 3.63
C LEU A 151 4.99 0.68 3.50
N LYS A 152 5.22 1.92 3.05
CA LYS A 152 4.17 2.92 2.88
C LYS A 152 3.19 2.60 1.76
N LEU A 153 3.55 1.73 0.82
CA LEU A 153 2.57 1.15 -0.10
C LEU A 153 1.52 0.27 0.60
N LEU A 154 1.78 -0.31 1.78
CA LEU A 154 0.74 -0.99 2.58
C LEU A 154 -0.32 -0.01 3.10
N ASP A 155 0.03 1.26 3.29
CA ASP A 155 -0.94 2.28 3.73
C ASP A 155 -2.02 2.52 2.67
N ALA A 156 -1.82 2.07 1.42
CA ALA A 156 -2.88 2.06 0.41
C ALA A 156 -4.11 1.23 0.85
N PHE A 157 -3.94 0.24 1.73
CA PHE A 157 -5.08 -0.42 2.37
C PHE A 157 -5.89 0.54 3.20
N PHE A 158 -5.26 1.37 4.02
CA PHE A 158 -5.94 2.36 4.84
C PHE A 158 -6.58 3.48 3.99
N TRP A 159 -5.78 4.11 3.11
CA TRP A 159 -6.22 5.21 2.27
C TRP A 159 -7.41 4.87 1.39
N SER A 160 -7.45 3.64 0.85
CA SER A 160 -8.56 3.23 -0.01
C SER A 160 -9.89 3.21 0.75
N ARG A 161 -9.90 2.84 2.03
CA ARG A 161 -11.14 2.84 2.84
C ARG A 161 -11.57 4.25 3.19
N ILE A 162 -10.63 5.15 3.51
CA ILE A 162 -10.94 6.57 3.67
C ILE A 162 -11.60 7.09 2.40
N ILE A 163 -10.94 6.95 1.25
CA ILE A 163 -11.48 7.49 -0.01
C ILE A 163 -12.83 6.86 -0.33
N ILE A 164 -13.00 5.54 -0.22
CA ILE A 164 -14.29 4.86 -0.51
C ILE A 164 -15.40 5.31 0.44
N PHE A 165 -15.10 5.49 1.74
CA PHE A 165 -16.10 5.87 2.74
C PHE A 165 -16.51 7.34 2.59
N TYR A 166 -15.54 8.24 2.50
CA TYR A 166 -15.79 9.68 2.41
C TYR A 166 -16.25 10.12 1.00
N SER A 167 -15.92 9.37 -0.06
CA SER A 167 -16.39 9.68 -1.43
C SER A 167 -17.90 9.70 -1.58
N LYS A 168 -18.64 8.89 -0.81
CA LYS A 168 -20.11 8.91 -0.85
C LYS A 168 -20.69 10.23 -0.36
N THR A 169 -20.10 10.82 0.67
CA THR A 169 -20.68 11.96 1.39
C THR A 169 -20.21 13.29 0.82
N TYR A 170 -18.95 13.37 0.39
CA TYR A 170 -18.30 14.66 0.10
C TYR A 170 -18.04 14.91 -1.39
N PHE A 171 -18.26 13.94 -2.27
CA PHE A 171 -17.88 14.06 -3.68
C PHE A 171 -19.05 13.75 -4.61
N ALA A 172 -19.55 14.78 -5.28
CA ALA A 172 -20.65 14.66 -6.24
C ALA A 172 -20.29 13.80 -7.47
N GLY A 173 -19.01 13.59 -7.78
CA GLY A 173 -18.57 12.79 -8.93
C GLY A 173 -18.65 11.28 -8.75
N PHE A 174 -18.79 10.76 -7.52
CA PHE A 174 -18.73 9.32 -7.24
C PHE A 174 -20.08 8.72 -6.86
N GLN A 175 -20.98 8.68 -7.85
CA GLN A 175 -22.38 8.25 -7.67
C GLN A 175 -22.54 6.74 -7.45
N SER A 176 -21.63 5.90 -7.97
CA SER A 176 -21.71 4.43 -7.87
C SER A 176 -20.62 3.84 -6.98
N PHE A 177 -20.92 2.72 -6.30
CA PHE A 177 -19.92 1.99 -5.51
C PHE A 177 -18.71 1.54 -6.34
N PRO A 178 -18.85 1.01 -7.57
CA PRO A 178 -17.71 0.68 -8.43
C PRO A 178 -16.79 1.87 -8.72
N ASN A 179 -17.36 3.06 -8.97
CA ASN A 179 -16.55 4.27 -9.24
C ASN A 179 -15.79 4.72 -7.98
N ARG A 180 -16.47 4.72 -6.81
CA ARG A 180 -15.82 4.97 -5.51
C ARG A 180 -14.69 3.98 -5.24
N TYR A 181 -14.92 2.70 -5.53
CA TYR A 181 -13.94 1.64 -5.33
C TYR A 181 -12.72 1.84 -6.22
N ALA A 182 -12.89 2.04 -7.53
CA ALA A 182 -11.79 2.27 -8.46
C ALA A 182 -10.97 3.53 -8.08
N ALA A 183 -11.65 4.65 -7.83
CA ALA A 183 -11.01 5.89 -7.40
C ALA A 183 -10.28 5.73 -6.06
N GLY A 184 -10.87 5.01 -5.12
CA GLY A 184 -10.25 4.71 -3.84
C GLY A 184 -9.00 3.85 -3.99
N MET A 185 -9.01 2.84 -4.86
CA MET A 185 -7.85 1.98 -5.08
C MET A 185 -6.69 2.71 -5.76
N ILE A 186 -6.98 3.53 -6.79
CA ILE A 186 -5.96 4.32 -7.50
C ILE A 186 -5.43 5.43 -6.59
N GLY A 187 -6.32 6.23 -5.99
CA GLY A 187 -5.93 7.33 -5.13
C GLY A 187 -5.13 6.86 -3.91
N ALA A 188 -5.49 5.71 -3.34
CA ALA A 188 -4.73 5.13 -2.24
C ALA A 188 -3.33 4.67 -2.63
N HIS A 189 -3.15 4.16 -3.84
CA HIS A 189 -1.83 3.80 -4.35
C HIS A 189 -0.95 5.05 -4.49
N LEU A 190 -1.48 6.11 -5.11
CA LEU A 190 -0.78 7.39 -5.24
C LEU A 190 -0.42 7.99 -3.87
N LEU A 191 -1.35 7.98 -2.90
CA LEU A 191 -1.10 8.44 -1.54
C LEU A 191 -0.07 7.58 -0.80
N GLY A 192 -0.07 6.26 -1.02
CA GLY A 192 0.94 5.35 -0.47
C GLY A 192 2.34 5.65 -1.02
N MET A 193 2.45 5.88 -2.33
CA MET A 193 3.72 6.30 -2.94
C MET A 193 4.19 7.66 -2.42
N TYR A 194 3.27 8.62 -2.31
CA TYR A 194 3.58 9.94 -1.75
C TYR A 194 4.06 9.84 -0.30
N ALA A 195 3.34 9.11 0.56
CA ALA A 195 3.72 8.95 1.96
C ALA A 195 5.04 8.18 2.17
N GLY A 196 5.42 7.38 1.18
CA GLY A 196 6.67 6.63 1.14
C GLY A 196 7.84 7.35 0.48
N ASP A 197 7.63 8.57 -0.03
CA ASP A 197 8.62 9.27 -0.85
C ASP A 197 9.16 8.36 -1.99
N TYR A 198 8.27 7.56 -2.60
CA TYR A 198 8.66 6.46 -3.48
C TYR A 198 9.51 6.99 -4.65
N PRO A 199 10.78 6.58 -4.79
CA PRO A 199 11.66 7.13 -5.81
C PRO A 199 11.14 6.81 -7.21
N TYR A 200 10.90 7.87 -8.00
CA TYR A 200 10.31 7.77 -9.35
C TYR A 200 8.94 7.06 -9.39
N GLY A 201 8.21 7.02 -8.26
CA GLY A 201 7.01 6.21 -8.08
C GLY A 201 5.93 6.45 -9.14
N ASN A 202 5.63 7.72 -9.44
CA ASN A 202 4.62 8.06 -10.45
C ASN A 202 5.01 7.57 -11.86
N ALA A 203 6.28 7.74 -12.25
CA ALA A 203 6.75 7.31 -13.57
C ALA A 203 6.70 5.78 -13.70
N ILE A 204 7.15 5.06 -12.67
CA ILE A 204 7.08 3.59 -12.60
C ILE A 204 5.62 3.14 -12.64
N TYR A 205 4.74 3.75 -11.85
CA TYR A 205 3.32 3.42 -11.81
C TYR A 205 2.63 3.64 -13.16
N ILE A 206 2.84 4.78 -13.81
CA ILE A 206 2.26 5.08 -15.12
C ILE A 206 2.78 4.09 -16.17
N GLY A 207 4.09 3.82 -16.17
CA GLY A 207 4.70 2.84 -17.09
C GLY A 207 4.14 1.44 -16.89
N LEU A 208 4.09 0.95 -15.64
CA LEU A 208 3.49 -0.34 -15.30
C LEU A 208 2.02 -0.40 -15.66
N MET A 209 1.26 0.67 -15.43
CA MET A 209 -0.16 0.73 -15.77
C MET A 209 -0.36 0.65 -17.28
N ALA A 210 0.41 1.40 -18.07
CA ALA A 210 0.35 1.36 -19.53
C ALA A 210 0.73 -0.02 -20.07
N VAL A 211 1.79 -0.63 -19.54
CA VAL A 211 2.24 -1.99 -19.86
C VAL A 211 1.15 -3.00 -19.52
N LEU A 212 0.65 -3.00 -18.28
CA LEU A 212 -0.33 -3.99 -17.82
C LEU A 212 -1.67 -3.84 -18.55
N LEU A 213 -2.12 -2.63 -18.86
CA LEU A 213 -3.32 -2.41 -19.67
C LEU A 213 -3.10 -2.73 -21.15
N GLY A 214 -1.90 -2.51 -21.69
CA GLY A 214 -1.56 -2.74 -23.09
C GLY A 214 -1.26 -4.21 -23.43
N PHE A 215 -0.63 -4.94 -22.51
CA PHE A 215 -0.34 -6.37 -22.66
C PHE A 215 -1.49 -7.29 -22.25
N ASP A 216 -2.53 -6.77 -21.56
CA ASP A 216 -3.70 -7.56 -21.20
C ASP A 216 -4.59 -7.86 -22.44
N GLY A 217 -4.14 -8.77 -23.29
CA GLY A 217 -5.04 -9.57 -24.14
C GLY A 217 -6.05 -10.38 -23.32
N TRP A 218 -5.85 -10.48 -22.00
CA TRP A 218 -6.76 -11.10 -21.05
C TRP A 218 -8.06 -10.29 -20.84
N ALA A 219 -8.02 -8.95 -20.94
CA ALA A 219 -9.22 -8.10 -20.98
C ALA A 219 -10.06 -8.36 -22.24
N GLN A 220 -9.37 -8.53 -23.38
CA GLN A 220 -10.00 -8.76 -24.68
C GLN A 220 -10.72 -10.11 -24.79
N HIS A 221 -10.31 -11.13 -24.03
CA HIS A 221 -10.87 -12.48 -24.18
C HIS A 221 -12.29 -12.64 -23.64
N TYR A 222 -12.74 -11.74 -22.76
CA TYR A 222 -14.08 -11.78 -22.18
C TYR A 222 -15.08 -10.87 -22.90
N ASP A 223 -14.67 -10.12 -23.93
CA ASP A 223 -15.56 -9.24 -24.71
C ASP A 223 -16.44 -10.00 -25.72
N LYS A 224 -16.21 -11.29 -25.93
CA LYS A 224 -16.99 -12.12 -26.87
C LYS A 224 -18.42 -12.47 -26.41
N TYR A 225 -18.85 -12.01 -25.25
CA TYR A 225 -20.16 -12.32 -24.66
C TYR A 225 -20.94 -11.10 -24.17
N VAL A 226 -20.72 -9.94 -24.80
CA VAL A 226 -21.59 -8.75 -24.64
C VAL A 226 -22.40 -8.60 -25.91
#